data_AF-A0AAU5RK21-F1
#
_entry.id   AF-A0AAU5RK21-F1
#
_cell.length_a   1.000
_cell.length_b   1.000
_cell.length_c   1.000
_cell.angle_alpha   90.00
_cell.angle_beta   90.00
_cell.angle_gamma   90.00
#
_symmetry.space_group_name_H-M   'P 1'
#
loop_
_entity.id
_entity.type
_entity.pdbx_description
1 polymer ?
#
loop_
_entity_poly.entity_id
_entity_poly.type
_entity_poly.pdbx_seq_one_letter_code
_entity_poly.pdbx_strand_id
1 'polypeptide(L)'
;MKSWRSRIAAAAMVVGAAAAVVPLSAGSAAADSPPANWGYYVVGGTTDYRECERDGLEYLANGYQNYFCWYNDGLWELWVLDIKDQAPTHP
;
A
#
# COMPACT_ATOMS: atom_id res chain seq x y z
N MET A 1 -39.80 -14.72 11.22
CA MET A 1 -39.75 -13.29 11.61
C MET A 1 -39.25 -13.15 13.04
N LYS A 2 -38.00 -12.70 13.24
CA LYS A 2 -37.55 -12.14 14.53
C LYS A 2 -36.39 -11.17 14.27
N SER A 3 -36.74 -9.89 14.23
CA SER A 3 -35.94 -8.68 14.50
C SER A 3 -34.43 -8.69 14.20
N TRP A 4 -34.06 -8.06 13.07
CA TRP A 4 -32.71 -7.51 12.78
C TRP A 4 -32.43 -6.20 13.57
N ARG A 5 -33.43 -5.63 14.26
CA ARG A 5 -33.42 -4.22 14.73
C ARG A 5 -32.81 -4.00 16.12
N SER A 6 -32.28 -5.01 16.80
CA SER A 6 -31.86 -4.89 18.20
C SER A 6 -30.37 -4.64 18.48
N ARG A 7 -29.53 -4.37 17.46
CA ARG A 7 -28.09 -4.10 17.69
C ARG A 7 -27.67 -2.62 17.61
N ILE A 8 -28.59 -1.70 17.30
CA ILE A 8 -28.27 -0.27 17.13
C ILE A 8 -28.36 0.50 18.47
N ALA A 9 -28.90 -0.12 19.54
CA ALA A 9 -29.14 0.56 20.81
C ALA A 9 -27.93 0.61 21.79
N ALA A 10 -26.75 0.09 21.41
CA ALA A 10 -25.57 0.11 22.28
C ALA A 10 -24.58 1.25 22.00
N ALA A 11 -24.86 2.12 21.02
CA ALA A 11 -23.96 3.21 20.63
C ALA A 11 -24.29 4.58 21.28
N ALA A 12 -25.34 4.66 22.10
CA ALA A 12 -25.90 5.95 22.55
C ALA A 12 -25.53 6.36 24.00
N MET A 13 -24.58 5.68 24.66
CA MET A 13 -24.25 5.97 26.06
C MET A 13 -22.73 6.09 26.28
N VAL A 14 -22.09 7.08 25.67
CA VAL A 14 -20.84 7.65 26.19
C VAL A 14 -20.92 9.16 26.06
N VAL A 15 -21.59 9.77 27.04
CA VAL A 15 -21.42 11.20 27.34
C VAL A 15 -20.22 11.29 28.27
N GLY A 16 -19.20 12.06 27.89
CA GLY A 16 -18.21 12.57 28.83
C GLY A 16 -16.77 12.10 28.60
N ALA A 17 -16.14 12.61 27.55
CA ALA A 17 -14.71 12.92 27.59
C ALA A 17 -14.46 14.04 26.59
N ALA A 18 -13.98 15.17 27.08
CA ALA A 18 -13.42 16.23 26.24
C ALA A 18 -12.15 15.68 25.58
N ALA A 19 -12.32 15.00 24.44
CA ALA A 19 -11.23 14.76 23.52
C ALA A 19 -11.27 15.90 22.52
N ALA A 20 -10.20 16.70 22.48
CA ALA A 20 -9.96 17.63 21.40
C ALA A 20 -10.24 16.92 20.08
N VAL A 21 -11.27 17.38 19.37
CA VAL A 21 -11.57 16.90 18.03
C VAL A 21 -10.48 17.47 17.14
N VAL A 22 -9.31 16.85 17.16
CA VAL A 22 -8.46 16.90 15.98
C VAL A 22 -9.31 16.14 14.96
N PRO A 23 -9.83 16.79 13.91
CA PRO A 23 -10.26 16.02 12.78
C PRO A 23 -8.99 15.31 12.36
N LEU A 24 -8.89 14.01 12.66
CA LEU A 24 -8.16 13.12 11.79
C LEU A 24 -8.92 13.18 10.48
N SER A 25 -8.70 14.27 9.74
CA SER A 25 -8.67 14.26 8.30
C SER A 25 -7.58 13.23 7.96
N ALA A 26 -7.91 11.95 8.15
CA ALA A 26 -7.60 10.93 7.18
C ALA A 26 -8.31 11.38 5.91
N GLY A 27 -7.81 12.46 5.30
CA GLY A 27 -7.97 12.68 3.89
C GLY A 27 -7.46 11.39 3.31
N SER A 28 -8.35 10.69 2.62
CA SER A 28 -7.97 9.55 1.79
C SER A 28 -6.75 10.03 1.03
N ALA A 29 -5.57 9.51 1.39
CA ALA A 29 -4.47 9.51 0.46
C ALA A 29 -4.99 8.61 -0.65
N ALA A 30 -5.72 9.21 -1.59
CA ALA A 30 -5.94 8.64 -2.90
C ALA A 30 -4.53 8.51 -3.43
N ALA A 31 -3.97 7.32 -3.20
CA ALA A 31 -2.66 6.99 -3.64
C ALA A 31 -2.76 7.13 -5.17
N ASP A 32 -2.07 8.13 -5.70
CA ASP A 32 -1.95 8.40 -7.13
C ASP A 32 -1.49 7.10 -7.81
N SER A 33 -2.23 6.64 -8.83
CA SER A 33 -1.98 5.35 -9.49
C SER A 33 -0.48 5.10 -9.68
N PRO A 34 0.01 3.88 -9.43
CA PRO A 34 1.45 3.60 -9.45
C PRO A 34 2.01 4.08 -10.79
N PRO A 35 3.16 4.76 -10.78
CA PRO A 35 3.66 5.46 -11.96
C PRO A 35 4.24 4.46 -12.98
N ALA A 36 3.36 3.69 -13.61
CA ALA A 36 3.69 2.77 -14.69
C ALA A 36 4.33 3.53 -15.87
N ASN A 37 4.01 4.82 -16.02
CA ASN A 37 4.65 5.72 -16.98
C ASN A 37 6.12 6.08 -16.66
N TRP A 38 6.63 5.75 -15.47
CA TRP A 38 8.04 5.98 -15.10
C TRP A 38 8.94 4.78 -15.41
N GLY A 39 8.38 3.70 -15.98
CA GLY A 39 9.12 2.49 -16.35
C GLY A 39 9.17 1.42 -15.25
N TYR A 40 8.37 1.58 -14.19
CA TYR A 40 8.16 0.52 -13.22
C TYR A 40 7.27 -0.56 -13.78
N TYR A 41 7.51 -1.80 -13.36
CA TYR A 41 6.65 -2.94 -13.68
C TYR A 41 6.48 -3.85 -12.46
N VAL A 42 5.34 -4.54 -12.42
CA VAL A 42 5.02 -5.49 -11.34
C VAL A 42 5.82 -6.77 -11.53
N VAL A 43 6.44 -7.24 -10.45
CA VAL A 43 7.17 -8.53 -10.41
C VAL A 43 6.54 -9.56 -9.46
N GLY A 44 5.66 -9.13 -8.55
CA GLY A 44 5.00 -10.02 -7.63
C GLY A 44 3.96 -9.32 -6.75
N GLY A 45 3.27 -10.09 -5.91
CA GLY A 45 2.33 -9.56 -4.94
C GLY A 45 2.19 -10.48 -3.72
N THR A 46 2.08 -9.89 -2.54
CA THR A 46 1.94 -10.60 -1.25
C THR A 46 0.84 -9.98 -0.40
N THR A 47 0.25 -10.73 0.53
CA THR A 47 -0.72 -10.18 1.49
C THR A 47 -0.06 -9.36 2.61
N ASP A 48 1.27 -9.44 2.79
CA ASP A 48 2.00 -8.75 3.85
C ASP A 48 2.93 -7.65 3.30
N TYR A 49 2.74 -6.41 3.78
CA TYR A 49 3.59 -5.28 3.40
C TYR A 49 5.07 -5.51 3.69
N ARG A 50 5.41 -6.14 4.82
CA ARG A 50 6.81 -6.39 5.21
C ARG A 50 7.49 -7.38 4.28
N GLU A 51 6.73 -8.34 3.78
CA GLU A 51 7.23 -9.27 2.78
C GLU A 51 7.52 -8.56 1.47
N CYS A 52 6.63 -7.67 1.03
CA CYS A 52 6.87 -6.87 -0.17
C CYS A 52 8.13 -5.99 -0.03
N GLU A 53 8.34 -5.36 1.13
CA GLU A 53 9.55 -4.56 1.36
C GLU A 53 10.82 -5.41 1.38
N ARG A 54 10.79 -6.58 2.03
CA ARG A 54 11.92 -7.52 2.06
C ARG A 54 12.31 -7.94 0.65
N ASP A 55 11.33 -8.34 -0.16
CA ASP A 55 11.57 -8.80 -1.52
C ASP A 55 12.08 -7.65 -2.39
N GLY A 56 11.53 -6.44 -2.24
CA GLY A 56 12.03 -5.25 -2.93
C GLY A 56 13.49 -4.87 -2.61
N LEU A 57 13.91 -5.04 -1.35
CA LEU A 57 15.31 -4.85 -0.95
C LEU A 57 16.24 -5.87 -1.64
N GLU A 58 15.77 -7.09 -1.90
CA GLU A 58 16.52 -8.07 -2.67
C GLU A 58 16.69 -7.64 -4.12
N TYR A 59 15.68 -7.03 -4.76
CA TYR A 59 15.83 -6.47 -6.10
C TYR A 59 16.86 -5.33 -6.15
N LEU A 60 16.86 -4.42 -5.16
CA LEU A 60 17.90 -3.40 -5.05
C LEU A 60 19.30 -4.01 -4.92
N ALA A 61 19.44 -5.05 -4.08
CA ALA A 61 20.71 -5.74 -3.90
C ALA A 61 21.18 -6.43 -5.20
N ASN A 62 20.25 -6.83 -6.07
CA ASN A 62 20.51 -7.42 -7.39
C ASN A 62 20.65 -6.39 -8.52
N GLY A 63 20.75 -5.10 -8.17
CA GLY A 63 21.15 -4.04 -9.10
C GLY A 63 20.01 -3.21 -9.67
N TYR A 64 18.75 -3.48 -9.32
CA TYR A 64 17.63 -2.64 -9.73
C TYR A 64 17.76 -1.22 -9.18
N GLN A 65 17.25 -0.23 -9.91
CA GLN A 65 17.42 1.18 -9.54
C GLN A 65 16.54 1.57 -8.35
N ASN A 66 15.31 1.04 -8.32
CA ASN A 66 14.36 1.34 -7.28
C ASN A 66 13.26 0.27 -7.16
N TYR A 67 12.55 0.26 -6.03
CA TYR A 67 11.33 -0.52 -5.84
C TYR A 67 10.30 0.29 -5.04
N PHE A 68 9.03 -0.09 -5.13
CA PHE A 68 8.01 0.31 -4.17
C PHE A 68 6.95 -0.78 -4.02
N CYS A 69 6.24 -0.71 -2.88
CA CYS A 69 5.14 -1.60 -2.55
C CYS A 69 3.82 -0.84 -2.67
N TRP A 70 2.87 -1.41 -3.41
CA TRP A 70 1.61 -0.78 -3.72
C TRP A 70 0.44 -1.69 -3.38
N TYR A 71 -0.52 -1.20 -2.59
CA TYR A 71 -1.70 -2.00 -2.26
C TYR A 71 -2.73 -1.94 -3.39
N ASN A 72 -2.97 -3.07 -4.05
CA ASN A 72 -3.95 -3.23 -5.11
C ASN A 72 -4.68 -4.57 -4.97
N ASP A 73 -6.01 -4.54 -5.15
CA ASP A 73 -6.88 -5.72 -5.14
C ASP A 73 -6.65 -6.73 -4.00
N GLY A 74 -6.36 -6.24 -2.78
CA GLY A 74 -6.15 -7.10 -1.61
C GLY A 74 -4.72 -7.60 -1.42
N LEU A 75 -3.77 -7.18 -2.27
CA LEU A 75 -2.38 -7.57 -2.25
C LEU A 75 -1.46 -6.34 -2.26
N TRP A 76 -0.29 -6.46 -1.64
CA TRP A 76 0.85 -5.57 -1.82
C TRP A 76 1.64 -6.02 -3.04
N GLU A 77 1.44 -5.35 -4.17
CA GLU A 77 2.20 -5.53 -5.38
C GLU A 77 3.59 -4.91 -5.23
N LEU A 78 4.61 -5.67 -5.63
CA LEU A 78 5.98 -5.20 -5.74
C LEU A 78 6.22 -4.68 -7.14
N TRP A 79 6.53 -3.39 -7.23
CA TRP A 79 6.90 -2.70 -8.46
C TRP A 79 8.39 -2.39 -8.43
N VAL A 80 9.10 -2.73 -9.51
CA VAL A 80 10.55 -2.49 -9.62
C VAL A 80 10.87 -1.66 -10.85
N LEU A 81 11.95 -0.89 -10.75
CA LEU A 81 12.53 -0.13 -11.85
C LEU A 81 13.82 -0.80 -12.30
N ASP A 82 13.83 -1.27 -13.53
CA ASP A 82 15.01 -1.89 -14.15
C ASP A 82 16.16 -0.89 -14.30
N ILE A 83 17.35 -1.43 -14.56
CA ILE A 83 18.56 -0.67 -14.79
C ILE A 83 18.49 0.01 -16.16
N LYS A 84 17.98 1.24 -16.22
CA LYS A 84 18.04 2.05 -17.45
C LYS A 84 19.45 2.43 -17.88
N ASP A 85 20.45 2.31 -16.99
CA ASP A 85 21.84 2.73 -17.22
C ASP A 85 22.85 1.57 -17.39
N GLN A 86 22.40 0.36 -17.75
CA GLN A 86 23.37 -0.65 -18.22
C GLN A 86 23.82 -0.23 -19.62
N ALA A 87 25.06 0.25 -19.73
CA ALA A 87 25.75 0.40 -21.00
C ALA A 87 25.62 -0.93 -21.77
N PRO A 88 25.41 -0.91 -23.11
CA PRO A 88 25.21 -2.12 -23.88
C PRO A 88 26.35 -3.09 -23.56
N THR A 89 26.01 -4.27 -23.04
CA THR A 89 26.99 -5.34 -22.84
C THR A 89 27.44 -5.80 -24.22
N HIS A 90 28.53 -5.23 -24.72
CA HIS A 90 29.26 -5.72 -25.89
C HIS A 90 29.77 -7.14 -25.59
N PRO A 91 29.64 -8.06 -26.55
CA PRO A 91 30.72 -8.25 -27.52
C PRO A 91 30.35 -7.97 -28.98
#